data_AF-A0AAU5BMF3-F1
#
_entry.id   AF-A0AAU5BMF3-F1
#
_cell.length_a   1.000
_cell.length_b   1.000
_cell.length_c   1.000
_cell.angle_alpha   90.00
_cell.angle_beta   90.00
_cell.angle_gamma   90.00
#
_symmetry.space_group_name_H-M   'P 1'
#
loop_
_entity.id
_entity.type
_entity.pdbx_description
1 polymer ?
#
loop_
_entity_poly.entity_id
_entity_poly.type
_entity_poly.pdbx_seq_one_letter_code
_entity_poly.pdbx_strand_id
1 'polypeptide(L)'
;MTKTALPTMLSFSAPGLREQIEAMPEGTALIGISTDGRAIAVDLDAESPHVLDCTSSGGGSTTVLRSLTAQFLHQGAHALVLDLKRISHLWAKGLPTVTHRGNIAGIHDALVHLADELKRRNQLPDHELADAPRLIVAIDSANGTLHRLARYWETFRQHDDPTTSPAVTALEEALWTGRSVRVHVILDGTPQTSVLGAAAHELFATVILARFTADTWQRLAPIAGPAPKSSKHPGHAHVVQEGTAHPTQLLLMTDTEAADWLTAAAASRD
;
A
#
# COMPACT_ATOMS: atom_id res chain seq x y z
N MET A 1 -15.03 -26.91 4.97
CA MET A 1 -14.41 -26.26 6.15
C MET A 1 -15.47 -25.46 6.88
N THR A 2 -15.50 -25.55 8.21
CA THR A 2 -16.50 -24.85 9.05
C THR A 2 -16.13 -23.38 9.14
N LYS A 3 -16.98 -22.47 8.65
CA LYS A 3 -16.77 -21.02 8.83
C LYS A 3 -16.82 -20.70 10.32
N THR A 4 -15.74 -20.15 10.86
CA THR A 4 -15.68 -19.61 12.22
C THR A 4 -15.90 -18.10 12.22
N ALA A 5 -16.26 -17.53 13.37
CA ALA A 5 -16.31 -16.08 13.52
C ALA A 5 -14.90 -15.50 13.28
N LEU A 6 -14.83 -14.30 12.69
CA LEU A 6 -13.56 -13.59 12.62
C LEU A 6 -13.02 -13.36 14.04
N PRO A 7 -11.69 -13.45 14.23
CA PRO A 7 -11.08 -12.98 15.46
C PRO A 7 -11.50 -11.53 15.74
N THR A 8 -11.53 -11.15 17.02
CA THR A 8 -11.84 -9.77 17.42
C THR A 8 -10.66 -8.83 17.19
N MET A 9 -9.44 -9.38 17.16
CA MET A 9 -8.19 -8.67 16.94
C MET A 9 -7.12 -9.68 16.50
N LEU A 10 -6.26 -9.28 15.58
CA LEU A 10 -5.05 -10.01 15.20
C LEU A 10 -3.85 -9.12 15.51
N SER A 11 -3.29 -9.24 16.72
CA SER A 11 -2.14 -8.43 17.13
C SER A 11 -0.84 -8.99 16.55
N PHE A 12 0.07 -8.12 16.09
CA PHE A 12 1.42 -8.51 15.66
C PHE A 12 2.19 -9.25 16.77
N SER A 13 1.97 -8.86 18.02
CA SER A 13 2.54 -9.52 19.21
C SER A 13 1.87 -10.86 19.57
N ALA A 14 0.92 -11.37 18.78
CA ALA A 14 0.32 -12.67 19.04
C ALA A 14 1.36 -13.80 18.93
N PRO A 15 1.34 -14.80 19.82
CA PRO A 15 2.31 -15.90 19.78
C PRO A 15 2.35 -16.61 18.43
N GLY A 16 3.54 -16.80 17.87
CA GLY A 16 3.75 -17.52 16.61
C GLY A 16 3.43 -16.71 15.35
N LEU A 17 2.83 -15.51 15.46
CA LEU A 17 2.44 -14.72 14.30
C LEU A 17 3.64 -14.06 13.62
N ARG A 18 4.59 -13.58 14.40
CA ARG A 18 5.82 -12.98 13.88
C ARG A 18 6.63 -14.02 13.11
N GLU A 19 6.80 -15.21 13.66
CA GLU A 19 7.50 -16.31 12.99
C GLU A 19 6.80 -16.73 11.70
N GLN A 20 5.45 -16.71 11.67
CA GLN A 20 4.69 -16.94 10.44
C GLN A 20 4.94 -15.87 9.38
N ILE A 21 4.97 -14.59 9.78
CA ILE A 21 5.26 -13.47 8.88
C ILE A 21 6.69 -13.56 8.35
N GLU A 22 7.67 -13.85 9.22
CA GLU A 22 9.09 -13.96 8.83
C GLU A 22 9.36 -15.18 7.94
N ALA A 23 8.53 -16.23 8.02
CA ALA A 23 8.62 -17.41 7.15
C ALA A 23 7.92 -17.23 5.79
N MET A 24 7.24 -16.11 5.56
CA MET A 24 6.59 -15.84 4.28
C MET A 24 7.63 -15.66 3.15
N PRO A 25 7.32 -16.10 1.90
CA PRO A 25 8.20 -15.87 0.77
C PRO A 25 8.53 -14.38 0.56
N GLU A 26 9.71 -14.09 -0.01
CA GLU A 26 10.05 -12.72 -0.41
C GLU A 26 8.96 -12.13 -1.31
N GLY A 27 8.63 -10.86 -1.11
CA GLY A 27 7.60 -10.19 -1.90
C GLY A 27 6.17 -10.50 -1.45
N THR A 28 5.99 -11.28 -0.38
CA THR A 28 4.67 -11.54 0.19
C THR A 28 4.52 -10.90 1.58
N ALA A 29 3.31 -10.43 1.92
CA ALA A 29 3.06 -9.84 3.23
C ALA A 29 1.65 -10.18 3.74
N LEU A 30 1.54 -10.50 5.02
CA LEU A 30 0.28 -10.84 5.67
C LEU A 30 -0.62 -9.60 5.77
N ILE A 31 -1.83 -9.72 5.24
CA ILE A 31 -2.91 -8.73 5.39
C ILE A 31 -3.72 -9.06 6.65
N GLY A 32 -4.06 -10.35 6.85
CA GLY A 32 -4.86 -10.78 7.98
C GLY A 32 -5.28 -12.25 7.92
N ILE A 33 -6.23 -12.64 8.77
CA ILE A 33 -6.79 -14.00 8.84
C ILE A 33 -8.28 -13.96 8.48
N SER A 34 -8.72 -14.88 7.61
CA SER A 34 -10.12 -15.01 7.21
C SER A 34 -10.96 -15.89 8.14
N THR A 35 -12.28 -15.90 7.92
CA THR A 35 -13.25 -16.69 8.74
C THR A 35 -13.00 -18.21 8.76
N ASP A 36 -12.28 -18.76 7.80
CA ASP A 36 -11.90 -20.16 7.71
C ASP A 36 -10.50 -20.44 8.27
N GLY A 37 -9.87 -19.44 8.90
CA GLY A 37 -8.52 -19.54 9.49
C GLY A 37 -7.39 -19.45 8.48
N ARG A 38 -7.68 -19.18 7.20
CA ARG A 38 -6.66 -19.01 6.17
C ARG A 38 -5.96 -17.65 6.34
N ALA A 39 -4.64 -17.66 6.15
CA ALA A 39 -3.86 -16.44 6.01
C ALA A 39 -4.18 -15.78 4.65
N ILE A 40 -4.56 -14.51 4.70
CA ILE A 40 -4.77 -13.67 3.54
C ILE A 40 -3.54 -12.77 3.44
N ALA A 41 -2.82 -12.87 2.33
CA ALA A 41 -1.57 -12.16 2.10
C ALA A 41 -1.58 -11.52 0.72
N VAL A 42 -0.83 -10.44 0.56
CA VAL A 42 -0.44 -9.92 -0.75
C VAL A 42 0.79 -10.69 -1.23
N ASP A 43 0.87 -10.93 -2.54
CA ASP A 43 2.06 -11.41 -3.24
C ASP A 43 2.35 -10.46 -4.40
N LEU A 44 3.47 -9.74 -4.31
CA LEU A 44 3.88 -8.71 -5.26
C LEU A 44 4.51 -9.27 -6.55
N ASP A 45 4.87 -10.56 -6.56
CA ASP A 45 5.45 -11.24 -7.73
C ASP A 45 4.42 -12.04 -8.52
N ALA A 46 3.36 -12.51 -7.85
CA ALA A 46 2.21 -13.16 -8.46
C ALA A 46 1.30 -12.16 -9.20
N GLU A 47 0.02 -12.45 -9.36
CA GLU A 47 -0.85 -11.75 -10.32
C GLU A 47 -0.93 -10.23 -10.14
N SER A 48 -0.63 -9.64 -8.96
CA SER A 48 -0.70 -8.18 -8.76
C SER A 48 0.45 -7.54 -7.98
N PRO A 49 1.06 -6.47 -8.52
CA PRO A 49 2.13 -5.72 -7.87
C PRO A 49 1.64 -4.65 -6.89
N HIS A 50 0.33 -4.35 -6.82
CA HIS A 50 -0.17 -3.19 -6.08
C HIS A 50 -1.33 -3.55 -5.15
N VAL A 51 -1.46 -2.77 -4.08
CA VAL A 51 -2.52 -2.92 -3.07
C VAL A 51 -3.34 -1.64 -3.02
N LEU A 52 -4.64 -1.77 -3.20
CA LEU A 52 -5.60 -0.71 -2.94
C LEU A 52 -6.22 -0.92 -1.57
N ASP A 53 -6.04 0.02 -0.67
CA ASP A 53 -6.73 0.06 0.61
C ASP A 53 -7.80 1.15 0.59
N CYS A 54 -9.07 0.76 0.70
CA CYS A 54 -10.18 1.69 0.65
C CYS A 54 -11.02 1.53 1.91
N THR A 55 -10.70 2.33 2.91
CA THR A 55 -11.40 2.32 4.19
C THR A 55 -12.00 3.68 4.54
N SER A 56 -13.22 3.68 5.07
CA SER A 56 -13.74 4.88 5.73
C SER A 56 -13.11 5.07 7.11
N SER A 57 -13.27 6.26 7.68
CA SER A 57 -12.67 6.63 8.98
C SER A 57 -12.83 5.55 10.05
N GLY A 58 -11.71 5.20 10.69
CA GLY A 58 -11.61 4.13 11.69
C GLY A 58 -11.69 2.71 11.12
N GLY A 59 -11.61 2.53 9.80
CA GLY A 59 -11.52 1.22 9.13
C GLY A 59 -10.14 0.58 9.20
N GLY A 60 -9.11 1.37 9.51
CA GLY A 60 -7.76 0.88 9.81
C GLY A 60 -6.70 1.13 8.74
N SER A 61 -6.92 2.05 7.80
CA SER A 61 -6.00 2.22 6.66
C SER A 61 -4.56 2.50 7.05
N THR A 62 -4.33 3.43 7.99
CA THR A 62 -2.98 3.71 8.51
C THR A 62 -2.30 2.45 9.05
N THR A 63 -3.04 1.57 9.72
CA THR A 63 -2.52 0.30 10.24
C THR A 63 -2.17 -0.66 9.11
N VAL A 64 -3.00 -0.75 8.06
CA VAL A 64 -2.74 -1.58 6.87
C VAL A 64 -1.48 -1.11 6.15
N LEU A 65 -1.37 0.18 5.85
CA LEU A 65 -0.19 0.74 5.18
C LEU A 65 1.06 0.52 6.03
N ARG A 66 1.00 0.76 7.35
CA ARG A 66 2.12 0.51 8.27
C ARG A 66 2.53 -0.95 8.29
N SER A 67 1.58 -1.87 8.49
CA SER A 67 1.88 -3.29 8.67
C SER A 67 2.44 -3.92 7.40
N LEU A 68 1.88 -3.60 6.22
CA LEU A 68 2.39 -4.12 4.95
C LEU A 68 3.76 -3.52 4.62
N THR A 69 3.93 -2.20 4.78
CA THR A 69 5.22 -1.54 4.51
C THR A 69 6.32 -2.06 5.43
N ALA A 70 6.04 -2.23 6.73
CA ALA A 70 7.00 -2.76 7.68
C ALA A 70 7.42 -4.20 7.35
N GLN A 71 6.49 -5.06 6.92
CA GLN A 71 6.81 -6.42 6.49
C GLN A 71 7.76 -6.42 5.27
N PHE A 72 7.50 -5.60 4.26
CA PHE A 72 8.40 -5.50 3.11
C PHE A 72 9.76 -4.89 3.46
N LEU A 73 9.80 -3.86 4.31
CA LEU A 73 11.06 -3.31 4.81
C LEU A 73 11.87 -4.37 5.57
N HIS A 74 11.22 -5.21 6.37
CA HIS A 74 11.87 -6.32 7.07
C HIS A 74 12.47 -7.36 6.10
N GLN A 75 11.86 -7.54 4.94
CA GLN A 75 12.40 -8.39 3.86
C GLN A 75 13.54 -7.72 3.07
N GLY A 76 13.87 -6.46 3.35
CA GLY A 76 14.94 -5.72 2.68
C GLY A 76 14.48 -4.75 1.58
N ALA A 77 13.17 -4.47 1.49
CA ALA A 77 12.68 -3.41 0.61
C ALA A 77 13.13 -2.03 1.10
N HIS A 78 13.05 -1.06 0.19
CA HIS A 78 13.06 0.37 0.50
C HIS A 78 11.63 0.91 0.42
N ALA A 79 11.35 2.03 1.08
CA ALA A 79 10.03 2.65 1.02
C ALA A 79 10.07 4.16 0.75
N LEU A 80 9.15 4.62 -0.09
CA LEU A 80 8.72 6.01 -0.21
C LEU A 80 7.38 6.14 0.51
N VAL A 81 7.35 6.83 1.65
CA VAL A 81 6.15 7.02 2.48
C VAL A 81 5.64 8.45 2.32
N LEU A 82 4.45 8.59 1.72
CA LEU A 82 3.77 9.86 1.48
C LEU A 82 2.66 10.04 2.53
N ASP A 83 2.97 10.76 3.61
CA ASP A 83 2.07 11.02 4.75
C ASP A 83 1.62 12.48 4.75
N LEU A 84 0.57 12.79 3.98
CA LEU A 84 0.01 14.13 3.90
C LEU A 84 -0.44 14.67 5.28
N LYS A 85 -0.88 13.80 6.19
CA LYS A 85 -1.32 14.18 7.53
C LYS A 85 -0.14 14.51 8.45
N ARG A 86 1.06 14.03 8.11
CA ARG A 86 2.34 14.24 8.82
C ARG A 86 2.40 13.62 10.22
N ILE A 87 1.44 12.77 10.55
CA ILE A 87 1.28 12.15 11.87
C ILE A 87 1.02 10.65 11.79
N SER A 88 0.59 10.13 10.64
CA SER A 88 0.15 8.73 10.49
C SER A 88 1.32 7.76 10.43
N HIS A 89 2.45 8.18 9.87
CA HIS A 89 3.59 7.31 9.58
C HIS A 89 4.90 7.78 10.23
N LEU A 90 4.81 8.38 11.42
CA LEU A 90 5.98 8.86 12.16
C LEU A 90 6.95 7.73 12.54
N TRP A 91 6.47 6.50 12.69
CA TRP A 91 7.29 5.30 12.91
C TRP A 91 8.37 5.10 11.84
N ALA A 92 8.11 5.55 10.61
CA ALA A 92 9.01 5.34 9.49
C ALA A 92 10.10 6.43 9.41
N LYS A 93 9.96 7.50 10.19
CA LYS A 93 10.85 8.66 10.14
C LYS A 93 12.19 8.32 10.79
N GLY A 94 13.26 8.43 9.99
CA GLY A 94 14.64 8.18 10.46
C GLY A 94 15.14 6.76 10.17
N LEU A 95 14.30 5.88 9.62
CA LEU A 95 14.75 4.59 9.11
C LEU A 95 15.61 4.80 7.84
N PRO A 96 16.82 4.21 7.74
CA PRO A 96 17.75 4.46 6.63
C PRO A 96 17.19 4.13 5.24
N THR A 97 16.35 3.10 5.15
CA THR A 97 15.74 2.62 3.90
C THR A 97 14.40 3.29 3.56
N VAL A 98 14.02 4.33 4.31
CA VAL A 98 12.75 5.03 4.13
C VAL A 98 12.95 6.50 3.76
N THR A 99 12.36 6.90 2.63
CA THR A 99 12.12 8.30 2.30
C THR A 99 10.72 8.70 2.75
N HIS A 100 10.62 9.47 3.84
CA HIS A 100 9.34 10.00 4.33
C HIS A 100 9.11 11.44 3.83
N ARG A 101 7.92 11.73 3.28
CA ARG A 101 7.50 13.07 2.85
C ARG A 101 6.07 13.34 3.27
N GLY A 102 5.79 14.54 3.77
CA GLY A 102 4.45 14.91 4.23
C GLY A 102 3.99 16.34 3.91
N ASN A 103 4.87 17.21 3.41
CA ASN A 103 4.46 18.48 2.83
C ASN A 103 4.30 18.31 1.31
N ILE A 104 3.39 19.07 0.70
CA ILE A 104 2.98 18.81 -0.70
C ILE A 104 4.10 19.01 -1.72
N ALA A 105 4.97 20.00 -1.52
CA ALA A 105 6.13 20.23 -2.40
C ALA A 105 7.11 19.05 -2.32
N GLY A 106 7.43 18.60 -1.10
CA GLY A 106 8.29 17.43 -0.92
C GLY A 106 7.67 16.12 -1.39
N ILE A 107 6.34 15.98 -1.36
CA ILE A 107 5.64 14.84 -1.98
C ILE A 107 5.74 14.92 -3.50
N HIS A 108 5.55 16.11 -4.08
CA HIS A 108 5.70 16.35 -5.52
C HIS A 108 7.12 15.97 -5.98
N ASP A 109 8.15 16.53 -5.36
CA ASP A 109 9.55 16.26 -5.72
C ASP A 109 9.90 14.77 -5.61
N ALA A 110 9.41 14.10 -4.56
CA ALA A 110 9.69 12.68 -4.38
C ALA A 110 9.01 11.79 -5.43
N LEU A 111 7.81 12.16 -5.89
CA LEU A 111 7.15 11.47 -6.99
C LEU A 111 7.81 11.81 -8.34
N VAL A 112 8.33 13.01 -8.53
CA VAL A 112 9.15 13.32 -9.73
C VAL A 112 10.42 12.47 -9.75
N HIS A 113 11.13 12.36 -8.63
CA HIS A 113 12.28 11.45 -8.53
C HIS A 113 11.89 9.97 -8.68
N LEU A 114 10.66 9.58 -8.34
CA LEU A 114 10.16 8.23 -8.61
C LEU A 114 10.13 7.95 -10.12
N ALA A 115 9.75 8.92 -10.97
CA ALA A 115 9.81 8.76 -12.42
C ALA A 115 11.25 8.53 -12.91
N ASP A 116 12.21 9.27 -12.37
CA ASP A 116 13.63 9.07 -12.69
C ASP A 116 14.10 7.67 -12.27
N GLU A 117 13.67 7.18 -11.10
CA GLU A 117 14.00 5.85 -10.62
C GLU A 117 13.35 4.75 -11.47
N LEU A 118 12.08 4.90 -11.88
CA LEU A 118 11.42 3.99 -12.81
C LEU A 118 12.20 3.90 -14.13
N LYS A 119 12.59 5.06 -14.69
CA LYS A 119 13.39 5.13 -15.91
C LYS A 119 14.76 4.47 -15.75
N ARG A 120 15.45 4.72 -14.62
CA ARG A 120 16.74 4.11 -14.32
C ARG A 120 16.63 2.59 -14.24
N ARG A 121 15.62 2.07 -13.53
CA ARG A 121 15.42 0.62 -13.37
C ARG A 121 15.04 -0.08 -14.66
N ASN A 122 14.25 0.58 -15.53
CA ASN A 122 13.92 0.06 -16.86
C ASN A 122 15.14 -0.10 -17.77
N GLN A 123 16.27 0.55 -17.43
CA GLN A 123 17.52 0.47 -18.19
C GLN A 123 18.54 -0.49 -17.56
N LEU A 124 18.22 -1.08 -16.40
CA LEU A 124 19.10 -2.05 -15.75
C LEU A 124 19.09 -3.39 -16.50
N PRO A 125 20.23 -4.08 -16.60
CA PRO A 125 20.26 -5.50 -16.93
C PRO A 125 19.44 -6.33 -15.95
N ASP A 126 18.82 -7.42 -16.41
CA ASP A 126 17.95 -8.28 -15.58
C ASP A 126 18.57 -8.72 -14.25
N HIS A 127 19.86 -9.05 -14.23
CA HIS A 127 20.57 -9.47 -13.02
C HIS A 127 20.72 -8.33 -12.01
N GLU A 128 21.06 -7.12 -12.46
CA GLU A 128 21.15 -5.94 -11.60
C GLU A 128 19.77 -5.53 -11.08
N LEU A 129 18.73 -5.71 -11.91
CA LEU A 129 17.36 -5.47 -11.48
C LEU A 129 16.88 -6.50 -10.46
N ALA A 130 17.24 -7.79 -10.63
CA ALA A 130 16.91 -8.84 -9.67
C ALA A 130 17.53 -8.56 -8.29
N ASP A 131 18.77 -8.04 -8.28
CA ASP A 131 19.48 -7.65 -7.06
C ASP A 131 18.99 -6.31 -6.47
N ALA A 132 18.22 -5.52 -7.23
CA ALA A 132 17.71 -4.24 -6.77
C ALA A 132 16.64 -4.43 -5.66
N PRO A 133 16.71 -3.67 -4.55
CA PRO A 133 15.68 -3.68 -3.53
C PRO A 133 14.32 -3.30 -4.13
N ARG A 134 13.27 -4.00 -3.70
CA ARG A 134 11.90 -3.59 -3.99
C ARG A 134 11.68 -2.17 -3.45
N LEU A 135 10.99 -1.34 -4.21
CA LEU A 135 10.59 -0.02 -3.75
C LEU A 135 9.08 -0.03 -3.48
N ILE A 136 8.70 0.14 -2.21
CA ILE A 136 7.31 0.27 -1.79
C ILE A 136 6.94 1.75 -1.74
N VAL A 137 5.96 2.17 -2.54
CA VAL A 137 5.38 3.52 -2.52
C VAL A 137 4.09 3.46 -1.71
N ALA A 138 4.15 3.87 -0.44
CA ALA A 138 3.02 3.88 0.47
C ALA A 138 2.39 5.28 0.53
N ILE A 139 1.12 5.41 0.16
CA ILE A 139 0.44 6.69 0.04
C ILE A 139 -0.76 6.74 0.97
N ASP A 140 -0.63 7.45 2.10
CA ASP A 140 -1.77 7.74 2.98
C ASP A 140 -2.64 8.82 2.33
N SER A 141 -3.97 8.64 2.41
CA SER A 141 -4.96 9.64 2.03
C SER A 141 -4.78 10.13 0.60
N ALA A 142 -4.63 9.20 -0.34
CA ALA A 142 -4.32 9.43 -1.74
C ALA A 142 -5.25 10.45 -2.40
N ASN A 143 -6.57 10.41 -2.11
CA ASN A 143 -7.52 11.40 -2.63
C ASN A 143 -7.13 12.84 -2.26
N GLY A 144 -6.76 13.07 -0.99
CA GLY A 144 -6.33 14.38 -0.51
C GLY A 144 -4.97 14.77 -1.08
N THR A 145 -4.05 13.82 -1.19
CA THR A 145 -2.70 14.02 -1.74
C THR A 145 -2.77 14.43 -3.21
N LEU A 146 -3.48 13.66 -4.03
CA LEU A 146 -3.68 13.89 -5.45
C LEU A 146 -4.36 15.24 -5.74
N HIS A 147 -5.42 15.56 -4.99
CA HIS A 147 -6.09 16.86 -5.13
C HIS A 147 -5.14 18.02 -4.83
N ARG A 148 -4.30 17.90 -3.79
CA ARG A 148 -3.33 18.94 -3.45
C ARG A 148 -2.17 19.02 -4.44
N LEU A 149 -1.75 17.90 -5.04
CA LEU A 149 -0.72 17.88 -6.08
C LEU A 149 -1.20 18.62 -7.34
N ALA A 150 -2.45 18.39 -7.76
CA ALA A 150 -3.04 19.11 -8.88
C ALA A 150 -3.05 20.63 -8.63
N ARG A 151 -3.55 21.07 -7.46
CA ARG A 151 -3.57 22.49 -7.09
C ARG A 151 -2.18 23.10 -6.92
N TYR A 152 -1.24 22.35 -6.35
CA TYR A 152 0.15 22.77 -6.24
C TYR A 152 0.72 23.02 -7.65
N TRP A 153 0.51 22.08 -8.57
CA TRP A 153 1.00 22.21 -9.94
C TRP A 153 0.36 23.36 -10.70
N GLU A 154 -0.96 23.56 -10.59
CA GLU A 154 -1.66 24.71 -11.17
C GLU A 154 -1.07 26.06 -10.71
N THR A 155 -0.53 26.11 -9.49
CA THR A 155 0.03 27.33 -8.91
C THR A 155 1.46 27.61 -9.40
N PHE A 156 2.27 26.57 -9.60
CA PHE A 156 3.72 26.72 -9.86
C PHE A 156 4.15 26.42 -11.29
N ARG A 157 3.31 25.73 -12.08
CA ARG A 157 3.62 25.42 -13.48
C ARG A 157 3.77 26.69 -14.31
N GLN A 158 4.75 26.69 -15.21
CA GLN A 158 4.98 27.72 -16.20
C GLN A 158 4.12 27.49 -17.45
N HIS A 159 4.18 28.42 -18.41
CA HIS A 159 3.38 28.34 -19.63
C HIS A 159 3.67 27.08 -20.46
N ASP A 160 4.95 26.70 -20.55
CA ASP A 160 5.41 25.57 -21.36
C ASP A 160 5.41 24.24 -20.58
N ASP A 161 5.09 24.28 -19.29
CA ASP A 161 5.00 23.10 -18.46
C ASP A 161 3.74 22.27 -18.80
N PRO A 162 3.77 20.93 -18.63
CA PRO A 162 2.62 20.08 -18.87
C PRO A 162 1.41 20.51 -18.04
N THR A 163 0.21 20.30 -18.56
CA THR A 163 -1.03 20.63 -17.83
C THR A 163 -1.20 19.75 -16.60
N THR A 164 -0.91 18.45 -16.74
CA THR A 164 -0.96 17.49 -15.63
C THR A 164 0.32 17.58 -14.81
N SER A 165 0.19 17.42 -13.49
CA SER A 165 1.33 17.40 -12.57
C SER A 165 2.27 16.24 -12.90
N PRO A 166 3.58 16.49 -13.10
CA PRO A 166 4.58 15.43 -13.30
C PRO A 166 4.57 14.38 -12.18
N ALA A 167 4.30 14.79 -10.94
CA ALA A 167 4.15 13.87 -9.81
C ALA A 167 2.95 12.91 -9.94
N VAL A 168 1.84 13.39 -10.50
CA VAL A 168 0.66 12.55 -10.75
C VAL A 168 0.96 11.58 -11.90
N THR A 169 1.59 12.06 -12.96
CA THR A 169 2.05 11.22 -14.08
C THR A 169 3.02 10.14 -13.62
N ALA A 170 3.97 10.47 -12.74
CA ALA A 170 4.92 9.50 -12.19
C ALA A 170 4.24 8.40 -11.37
N LEU A 171 3.21 8.74 -10.58
CA LEU A 171 2.44 7.75 -9.83
C LEU A 171 1.64 6.84 -10.78
N GLU A 172 1.03 7.41 -11.82
CA GLU A 172 0.34 6.63 -12.84
C GLU A 172 1.30 5.66 -13.56
N GLU A 173 2.50 6.13 -13.94
CA GLU A 173 3.53 5.29 -14.55
C GLU A 173 4.00 4.16 -13.60
N ALA A 174 4.14 4.46 -12.30
CA ALA A 174 4.46 3.46 -11.28
C ALA A 174 3.38 2.37 -11.20
N LEU A 175 2.09 2.73 -11.31
CA LEU A 175 0.98 1.78 -11.28
C LEU A 175 0.93 0.90 -12.54
N TRP A 176 1.33 1.42 -13.69
CA TRP A 176 1.31 0.67 -14.95
C TRP A 176 2.53 -0.20 -15.17
N THR A 177 3.72 0.33 -14.86
CA THR A 177 4.99 -0.29 -15.25
C THR A 177 5.80 -0.80 -14.06
N GLY A 178 5.44 -0.39 -12.84
CA GLY A 178 6.25 -0.57 -11.64
C GLY A 178 6.60 -2.03 -11.35
N ARG A 179 5.69 -2.98 -11.62
CA ARG A 179 5.95 -4.41 -11.44
C ARG A 179 7.24 -4.86 -12.12
N SER A 180 7.39 -4.50 -13.39
CA SER A 180 8.51 -4.93 -14.22
C SER A 180 9.85 -4.42 -13.69
N VAL A 181 9.83 -3.38 -12.86
CA VAL A 181 10.99 -2.73 -12.25
C VAL A 181 11.00 -2.83 -10.71
N ARG A 182 10.26 -3.78 -10.14
CA ARG A 182 10.19 -4.04 -8.69
C ARG A 182 9.76 -2.80 -7.86
N VAL A 183 8.89 -1.96 -8.43
CA VAL A 183 8.25 -0.82 -7.77
C VAL A 183 6.77 -1.15 -7.53
N HIS A 184 6.32 -1.01 -6.30
CA HIS A 184 5.01 -1.49 -5.86
C HIS A 184 4.28 -0.40 -5.05
N VAL A 185 3.01 -0.14 -5.36
CA VAL A 185 2.21 0.92 -4.73
C VAL A 185 1.22 0.32 -3.73
N ILE A 186 1.20 0.87 -2.52
CA ILE A 186 0.15 0.65 -1.51
C ILE A 186 -0.60 1.97 -1.35
N LEU A 187 -1.84 2.03 -1.84
CA LEU A 187 -2.61 3.26 -1.95
C LEU A 187 -3.78 3.26 -0.98
N ASP A 188 -3.81 4.16 0.00
CA ASP A 188 -4.99 4.42 0.84
C ASP A 188 -5.90 5.45 0.16
N GLY A 189 -7.04 5.01 -0.36
CA GLY A 189 -8.05 5.89 -0.91
C GLY A 189 -8.96 5.23 -1.93
N THR A 190 -9.57 6.07 -2.77
CA THR A 190 -10.35 5.64 -3.92
C THR A 190 -9.71 6.25 -5.17
N PRO A 191 -9.17 5.45 -6.10
CA PRO A 191 -8.57 5.95 -7.33
C PRO A 191 -9.63 6.75 -8.10
N GLN A 192 -9.44 8.06 -8.20
CA GLN A 192 -10.35 8.91 -8.96
C GLN A 192 -9.99 8.82 -10.43
N THR A 193 -10.96 8.44 -11.26
CA THR A 193 -10.78 8.28 -12.71
C THR A 193 -10.33 9.56 -13.40
N SER A 194 -10.70 10.71 -12.85
CA SER A 194 -10.27 12.03 -13.32
C SER A 194 -8.80 12.36 -13.04
N VAL A 195 -8.10 11.55 -12.23
CA VAL A 195 -6.72 11.82 -11.82
C VAL A 195 -5.77 10.71 -12.25
N LEU A 196 -6.11 9.44 -12.02
CA LEU A 196 -5.26 8.29 -12.37
C LEU A 196 -5.75 7.53 -13.61
N GLY A 197 -6.72 8.09 -14.34
CA GLY A 197 -7.33 7.45 -15.52
C GLY A 197 -8.46 6.46 -15.17
N ALA A 198 -9.25 6.10 -16.18
CA ALA A 198 -10.49 5.32 -15.99
C ALA A 198 -10.26 3.90 -15.44
N ALA A 199 -9.12 3.28 -15.77
CA ALA A 199 -8.79 1.90 -15.42
C ALA A 199 -7.88 1.77 -14.17
N ALA A 200 -7.60 2.87 -13.45
CA ALA A 200 -6.65 2.85 -12.33
C ALA A 200 -6.97 1.77 -11.27
N HIS A 201 -8.25 1.52 -11.02
CA HIS A 201 -8.69 0.50 -10.06
C HIS A 201 -8.38 -0.94 -10.52
N GLU A 202 -8.28 -1.18 -11.83
CA GLU A 202 -7.93 -2.49 -12.42
C GLU A 202 -6.44 -2.83 -12.25
N LEU A 203 -5.60 -1.84 -11.90
CA LEU A 203 -4.17 -2.01 -11.64
C LEU A 203 -3.87 -2.62 -10.25
N PHE A 204 -4.92 -2.89 -9.47
CA PHE A 204 -4.84 -3.48 -8.13
C PHE A 204 -5.61 -4.80 -8.09
N ALA A 205 -4.94 -5.96 -8.11
CA ALA A 205 -5.65 -7.23 -7.89
C ALA A 205 -5.83 -7.57 -6.41
N THR A 206 -5.23 -6.81 -5.49
CA THR A 206 -5.59 -6.86 -4.06
C THR A 206 -6.29 -5.58 -3.66
N VAL A 207 -7.57 -5.68 -3.30
CA VAL A 207 -8.38 -4.56 -2.83
C VAL A 207 -8.89 -4.83 -1.42
N ILE A 208 -8.50 -4.01 -0.45
CA ILE A 208 -8.91 -4.08 0.95
C ILE A 208 -10.04 -3.10 1.18
N LEU A 209 -11.20 -3.58 1.62
CA LEU A 209 -12.41 -2.79 1.82
C LEU A 209 -12.89 -2.89 3.26
N ALA A 210 -12.87 -1.79 4.00
CA ALA A 210 -13.41 -1.71 5.36
C ALA A 210 -14.33 -0.50 5.55
N ARG A 211 -15.43 -0.66 6.28
CA ARG A 211 -16.43 0.41 6.51
C ARG A 211 -16.92 1.10 5.22
N PHE A 212 -16.97 0.38 4.12
CA PHE A 212 -17.33 0.89 2.79
C PHE A 212 -18.84 1.12 2.61
N THR A 213 -19.19 1.91 1.59
CA THR A 213 -20.56 2.05 1.07
C THR A 213 -20.84 1.03 -0.03
N ALA A 214 -22.11 0.77 -0.32
CA ALA A 214 -22.51 -0.09 -1.43
C ALA A 214 -21.93 0.40 -2.78
N ASP A 215 -21.92 1.71 -3.02
CA ASP A 215 -21.35 2.31 -4.23
C ASP A 215 -19.83 2.09 -4.35
N THR A 216 -19.11 2.16 -3.22
CA THR A 216 -17.68 1.88 -3.18
C THR A 216 -17.41 0.42 -3.55
N TRP A 217 -18.21 -0.50 -3.00
CA TRP A 217 -18.13 -1.92 -3.35
C TRP A 217 -18.42 -2.17 -4.83
N GLN A 218 -19.52 -1.64 -5.35
CA GLN A 218 -19.91 -1.83 -6.74
C GLN A 218 -18.84 -1.30 -7.71
N ARG A 219 -18.12 -0.25 -7.33
CA ARG A 219 -17.02 0.30 -8.13
C ARG A 219 -15.76 -0.56 -8.06
N LEU A 220 -15.36 -1.00 -6.86
CA LEU A 220 -14.02 -1.57 -6.64
C LEU A 220 -13.99 -3.10 -6.60
N ALA A 221 -15.12 -3.74 -6.35
CA ALA A 221 -15.24 -5.20 -6.25
C ALA A 221 -16.51 -5.76 -6.93
N PRO A 222 -16.93 -5.27 -8.12
CA PRO A 222 -18.16 -5.74 -8.76
C PRO A 222 -18.14 -7.24 -9.07
N ILE A 223 -16.96 -7.77 -9.41
CA ILE A 223 -16.76 -9.19 -9.74
C ILE A 223 -16.95 -10.12 -8.54
N ALA A 224 -16.75 -9.63 -7.31
CA ALA A 224 -16.91 -10.42 -6.08
C ALA A 224 -18.39 -10.60 -5.66
N GLY A 225 -19.33 -10.13 -6.48
CA GLY A 225 -20.76 -10.23 -6.24
C GLY A 225 -21.32 -9.05 -5.44
N PRO A 226 -22.53 -9.19 -4.87
CA PRO A 226 -23.20 -8.10 -4.17
C PRO A 226 -22.44 -7.70 -2.89
N ALA A 227 -22.53 -6.41 -2.55
CA ALA A 227 -21.88 -5.86 -1.37
C ALA A 227 -22.31 -6.61 -0.09
N PRO A 228 -21.38 -7.23 0.65
CA PRO A 228 -21.68 -7.82 1.94
C PRO A 228 -21.95 -6.71 2.97
N LYS A 229 -22.53 -7.09 4.11
CA LYS A 229 -22.79 -6.15 5.19
C LYS A 229 -21.47 -5.60 5.73
N SER A 230 -21.31 -4.28 5.64
CA SER A 230 -20.17 -3.57 6.18
C SER A 230 -20.13 -3.68 7.71
N SER A 231 -18.96 -4.03 8.27
CA SER A 231 -18.72 -4.16 9.70
C SER A 231 -18.21 -2.85 10.30
N LYS A 232 -18.64 -2.53 11.52
CA LYS A 232 -18.07 -1.42 12.31
C LYS A 232 -16.94 -1.88 13.23
N HIS A 233 -16.72 -3.20 13.37
CA HIS A 233 -15.66 -3.73 14.21
C HIS A 233 -14.29 -3.31 13.65
N PRO A 234 -13.39 -2.75 14.49
CA PRO A 234 -12.06 -2.35 14.05
C PRO A 234 -11.29 -3.52 13.44
N GLY A 235 -10.66 -3.30 12.29
CA GLY A 235 -9.88 -4.31 11.58
C GLY A 235 -10.72 -5.38 10.84
N HIS A 236 -12.05 -5.33 10.87
CA HIS A 236 -12.87 -6.17 9.99
C HIS A 236 -12.93 -5.55 8.60
N ALA A 237 -12.41 -6.28 7.62
CA ALA A 237 -12.40 -5.89 6.22
C ALA A 237 -12.88 -7.04 5.32
N HIS A 238 -13.09 -6.72 4.06
CA HIS A 238 -13.16 -7.68 2.98
C HIS A 238 -11.95 -7.46 2.10
N VAL A 239 -11.11 -8.48 1.94
CA VAL A 239 -9.98 -8.48 1.03
C VAL A 239 -10.43 -9.16 -0.25
N VAL A 240 -10.37 -8.46 -1.37
CA VAL A 240 -10.77 -8.95 -2.68
C VAL A 240 -9.52 -9.31 -3.47
N GLN A 241 -9.41 -10.58 -3.85
CA GLN A 241 -8.31 -11.16 -4.63
C GLN A 241 -8.91 -12.17 -5.61
N GLU A 242 -8.39 -12.22 -6.84
CA GLU A 242 -8.84 -13.19 -7.87
C GLU A 242 -10.37 -13.21 -8.06
N GLY A 243 -11.01 -12.03 -7.96
CA GLY A 243 -12.45 -11.87 -8.06
C GLY A 243 -13.26 -12.42 -6.87
N THR A 244 -12.61 -12.86 -5.79
CA THR A 244 -13.26 -13.40 -4.59
C THR A 244 -13.08 -12.46 -3.40
N ALA A 245 -14.15 -12.22 -2.65
CA ALA A 245 -14.09 -11.47 -1.40
C ALA A 245 -13.91 -12.37 -0.18
N HIS A 246 -12.87 -12.08 0.61
CA HIS A 246 -12.51 -12.78 1.83
C HIS A 246 -12.79 -11.89 3.04
N PRO A 247 -13.82 -12.19 3.87
CA PRO A 247 -13.97 -11.54 5.17
C PRO A 247 -12.73 -11.82 6.01
N THR A 248 -12.06 -10.76 6.47
CA THR A 248 -10.71 -10.82 7.04
C THR A 248 -10.61 -9.93 8.28
N GLN A 249 -9.96 -10.45 9.32
CA GLN A 249 -9.46 -9.64 10.44
C GLN A 249 -8.04 -9.18 10.08
N LEU A 250 -7.89 -7.88 9.86
CA LEU A 250 -6.64 -7.23 9.52
C LEU A 250 -5.62 -7.33 10.67
N LEU A 251 -4.35 -7.47 10.28
CA LEU A 251 -3.21 -7.40 11.18
C LEU A 251 -3.11 -6.01 11.85
N LEU A 252 -3.08 -6.01 13.18
CA LEU A 252 -2.78 -4.84 13.99
C LEU A 252 -1.30 -4.85 14.35
N MET A 253 -0.56 -3.93 13.74
CA MET A 253 0.80 -3.58 14.12
C MET A 253 0.81 -2.11 14.54
N THR A 254 1.35 -1.78 15.70
CA THR A 254 1.50 -0.41 16.23
C THR A 254 2.73 0.30 15.68
N ASP A 255 2.84 1.61 15.90
CA ASP A 255 4.05 2.38 15.51
C ASP A 255 5.31 1.86 16.19
N THR A 256 5.22 1.59 17.50
CA THR A 256 6.32 1.06 18.29
C THR A 256 6.72 -0.33 17.81
N GLU A 257 5.77 -1.23 17.60
CA GLU A 257 6.07 -2.57 17.08
C GLU A 257 6.75 -2.51 15.71
N ALA A 258 6.30 -1.65 14.79
CA ALA A 258 6.91 -1.49 13.49
C ALA A 258 8.36 -0.95 13.59
N ALA A 259 8.58 0.10 14.37
CA ALA A 259 9.89 0.72 14.55
C ALA A 259 10.89 -0.22 15.25
N ASP A 260 10.46 -0.87 16.33
CA ASP A 260 11.30 -1.80 17.10
C ASP A 260 11.69 -3.01 16.25
N TRP A 261 10.74 -3.57 15.48
CA TRP A 261 11.00 -4.72 14.63
C TRP A 261 12.03 -4.40 13.53
N LEU A 262 11.89 -3.25 12.88
CA LEU A 262 12.80 -2.82 11.82
C LEU A 262 14.18 -2.40 12.34
N THR A 263 14.24 -1.79 13.53
CA THR A 263 15.52 -1.43 14.16
C THR A 263 16.29 -2.68 14.60
N ALA A 264 15.61 -3.66 15.18
CA ALA A 264 16.22 -4.94 15.55
C ALA A 264 16.75 -5.70 14.33
N ALA A 265 16.03 -5.67 13.20
CA ALA A 265 16.45 -6.29 11.96
C ALA A 265 17.63 -5.58 11.28
N ALA A 266 17.75 -4.26 11.44
CA ALA A 266 18.93 -3.53 10.97
C ALA A 266 20.18 -3.93 11.79
N ALA A 267 20.05 -4.03 13.11
CA ALA A 267 21.16 -4.39 14.00
C ALA A 267 21.67 -5.84 13.83
N SER A 268 20.89 -6.74 13.23
CA SER A 268 21.31 -8.13 12.96
C SER A 268 21.94 -8.32 11.58
N ARG A 269 21.93 -7.30 10.73
CA ARG A 269 22.54 -7.31 9.38
C ARG A 269 23.93 -6.69 9.33
N ASP A 270 24.34 -6.01 10.40
CA ASP A 270 25.70 -5.49 10.65
C ASP A 270 26.56 -6.52 11.41
#